data_AF-A0A6I4MY33-F1
#
_entry.id   AF-A0A6I4MY33-F1
#
_cell.length_a   1.000
_cell.length_b   1.000
_cell.length_c   1.000
_cell.angle_alpha   90.00
_cell.angle_beta   90.00
_cell.angle_gamma   90.00
#
_symmetry.space_group_name_H-M   'P 1'
#
loop_
_entity.id
_entity.type
_entity.pdbx_description
1 polymer ?
#
loop_
_entity_poly.entity_id
_entity_poly.type
_entity_poly.pdbx_seq_one_letter_code
_entity_poly.pdbx_strand_id
1 'polypeptide(L)' 'MNNLHLDAGLAGVIDVVREAHAPIAKALAEQEPVSAVDFAALHGAVTGLLGAIDARTPAQAKAVAA' A
#
# COMPACT_ATOMS: atom_id res chain seq x y z
N MET A 1 -15.45 9.42 -8.95
CA MET A 1 -14.47 8.35 -8.68
C MET A 1 -13.14 8.84 -9.20
N ASN A 2 -12.21 9.16 -8.30
CA ASN A 2 -10.92 9.76 -8.67
C ASN A 2 -10.08 8.66 -9.33
N ASN A 3 -9.87 8.77 -10.63
CA ASN A 3 -9.13 7.78 -11.41
C ASN A 3 -7.64 7.92 -11.06
N LEU A 4 -7.21 7.24 -9.99
CA LEU A 4 -5.81 6.80 -9.90
C LEU A 4 -5.58 5.99 -11.18
N HIS A 5 -4.94 6.60 -12.18
CA HIS A 5 -4.46 5.87 -13.35
C HIS A 5 -3.47 4.82 -12.82
N LEU A 6 -3.95 3.58 -12.67
CA LEU A 6 -3.16 2.45 -12.21
C LEU A 6 -2.15 2.11 -13.31
N ASP A 7 -1.00 2.77 -13.31
CA ASP A 7 0.12 2.31 -14.13
C ASP A 7 0.60 0.93 -13.64
N ALA A 8 1.34 0.21 -14.49
CA ALA A 8 1.80 -1.14 -14.20
C ALA A 8 2.63 -1.22 -12.90
N GLY A 9 3.31 -0.13 -12.52
CA GLY A 9 4.05 -0.05 -11.27
C GLY A 9 3.14 0.05 -10.05
N LEU A 10 2.05 0.82 -10.12
CA LEU A 10 1.08 0.94 -9.03
C LEU A 10 0.28 -0.35 -8.85
N ALA A 11 -0.08 -1.00 -9.97
CA ALA A 11 -0.72 -2.31 -9.96
C ALA A 11 0.16 -3.37 -9.26
N GLY A 12 1.45 -3.45 -9.62
CA GLY A 12 2.39 -4.38 -8.98
C GLY A 12 2.54 -4.16 -7.48
N VAL A 13 2.59 -2.90 -7.03
CA VAL A 13 2.68 -2.60 -5.58
C VAL A 13 1.38 -2.97 -4.84
N ILE A 14 0.22 -2.77 -5.46
CA ILE A 14 -1.06 -3.20 -4.89
C ILE A 14 -1.10 -4.73 -4.73
N ASP A 15 -0.60 -5.48 -5.71
CA ASP A 15 -0.56 -6.94 -5.63
C ASP A 15 0.37 -7.42 -4.52
N VAL A 16 1.53 -6.79 -4.33
CA VAL A 16 2.42 -7.05 -3.18
C VAL A 16 1.72 -6.79 -1.84
N VAL A 17 0.93 -5.72 -1.72
CA VAL A 17 0.14 -5.45 -0.51
C VAL A 17 -0.91 -6.53 -0.28
N ARG A 18 -1.58 -7.00 -1.34
CA ARG A 18 -2.58 -8.07 -1.25
C ARG A 18 -1.95 -9.40 -0.81
N GLU A 19 -0.80 -9.74 -1.35
CA GLU A 19 -0.04 -10.93 -0.95
C GLU A 19 0.40 -10.85 0.50
N ALA A 20 0.93 -9.70 0.95
CA ALA A 20 1.32 -9.49 2.35
C ALA A 20 0.12 -9.48 3.31
N HIS A 21 -1.06 -9.07 2.85
CA HIS A 21 -2.29 -9.07 3.64
C HIS A 21 -2.97 -10.45 3.72
N ALA A 22 -2.79 -11.32 2.73
CA ALA A 22 -3.41 -12.64 2.68
C ALA A 22 -3.24 -13.50 3.96
N PRO A 23 -2.04 -13.64 4.55
CA PRO A 23 -1.88 -14.41 5.80
C PRO A 23 -2.59 -13.77 6.99
N ILE A 24 -2.65 -12.44 7.06
CA ILE A 24 -3.37 -11.70 8.12
C ILE A 24 -4.88 -11.92 7.97
N ALA A 25 -5.40 -11.81 6.74
CA ALA A 25 -6.82 -12.04 6.46
C ALA A 25 -7.23 -13.47 6.85
N LYS A 26 -6.38 -14.45 6.57
CA LYS A 26 -6.57 -15.84 6.99
C LYS A 26 -6.58 -15.98 8.51
N ALA A 27 -5.57 -15.44 9.21
CA ALA A 27 -5.49 -15.49 10.66
C ALA A 27 -6.72 -14.85 11.33
N LEU A 28 -7.21 -13.71 10.82
CA LEU A 28 -8.42 -13.07 11.31
C LEU A 28 -9.69 -13.93 11.08
N ALA A 29 -9.80 -14.58 9.93
CA ALA A 29 -10.93 -15.46 9.63
C ALA A 29 -10.95 -16.72 10.52
N GLU A 30 -9.76 -17.24 10.84
CA GLU A 30 -9.56 -18.43 11.68
C GLU A 30 -9.52 -18.10 13.18
N GLN A 31 -9.64 -16.82 13.56
CA GLN A 31 -9.49 -16.32 14.94
C GLN A 31 -8.13 -16.69 15.57
N GLU A 32 -7.11 -16.80 14.73
CA GLU A 32 -5.74 -17.08 15.11
C GLU A 32 -4.96 -15.78 15.39
N PRO A 33 -3.93 -15.83 16.24
CA PRO A 33 -3.06 -14.69 16.47
C PRO A 33 -2.31 -14.31 15.19
N VAL A 34 -2.36 -13.03 14.83
CA VAL A 34 -1.53 -12.47 13.75
C VAL A 34 -0.07 -12.45 14.20
N SER A 35 0.82 -13.01 13.38
CA SER A 35 2.24 -13.02 13.71
C SER A 35 2.87 -11.63 13.54
N ALA A 36 3.88 -11.32 14.36
CA ALA A 36 4.64 -10.08 14.22
C ALA A 36 5.35 -9.96 12.86
N VAL A 37 5.69 -11.10 12.24
CA VAL A 37 6.31 -11.16 10.91
C VAL A 37 5.32 -10.76 9.83
N ASP A 38 4.10 -11.30 9.86
CA ASP A 38 3.05 -10.95 8.91
C ASP A 38 2.67 -9.47 9.02
N PHE A 39 2.56 -8.96 10.26
CA PHE A 39 2.32 -7.55 10.50
C PHE A 39 3.43 -6.66 9.94
N ALA A 40 4.70 -7.01 10.17
CA ALA A 40 5.84 -6.26 9.64
C ALA A 40 5.90 -6.30 8.10
N ALA A 41 5.57 -7.43 7.48
CA ALA A 41 5.47 -7.58 6.03
C ALA A 41 4.38 -6.67 5.45
N LEU A 42 3.17 -6.67 6.05
CA LEU A 42 2.09 -5.77 5.64
C LEU A 42 2.48 -4.30 5.82
N HIS A 43 3.08 -3.94 6.96
CA HIS A 43 3.53 -2.58 7.22
C HIS A 43 4.54 -2.11 6.16
N GLY A 44 5.51 -2.94 5.79
CA GLY A 44 6.46 -2.65 4.72
C GLY A 44 5.79 -2.46 3.36
N ALA A 45 4.87 -3.36 3.00
CA ALA A 45 4.13 -3.29 1.74
C ALA A 45 3.26 -2.03 1.64
N VAL A 46 2.56 -1.66 2.72
CA VAL A 46 1.75 -0.43 2.80
C VAL A 46 2.64 0.82 2.72
N THR A 47 3.80 0.82 3.37
CA THR A 47 4.77 1.92 3.27
C THR A 47 5.24 2.10 1.83
N GLY A 48 5.53 0.99 1.13
CA GLY A 48 5.86 0.99 -0.29
C GLY A 48 4.73 1.54 -1.16
N LEU A 49 3.48 1.18 -0.87
CA LEU A 49 2.30 1.71 -1.55
C LEU A 49 2.14 3.22 -1.36
N LEU A 50 2.30 3.72 -0.13
CA LEU A 50 2.25 5.15 0.14
C LEU A 50 3.34 5.92 -0.60
N GLY A 51 4.58 5.44 -0.58
CA GLY A 51 5.68 6.04 -1.35
C GLY A 51 5.42 6.02 -2.87
N ALA A 52 4.79 4.96 -3.37
CA ALA A 52 4.37 4.85 -4.75
C ALA A 52 3.27 5.88 -5.10
N ILE A 53 2.31 6.10 -4.22
CA ILE A 53 1.27 7.12 -4.38
C ILE A 53 1.87 8.54 -4.33
N ASP A 54 2.76 8.81 -3.37
CA ASP A 54 3.41 10.11 -3.22
C ASP A 54 4.24 10.47 -4.45
N ALA A 55 4.99 9.53 -5.03
CA ALA A 55 5.75 9.74 -6.26
C ALA A 55 4.88 10.10 -7.48
N ARG A 56 3.58 9.76 -7.44
CA ARG A 56 2.59 10.04 -8.50
C ARG A 56 1.72 11.24 -8.19
N THR A 57 1.71 11.68 -6.94
CA THR A 57 1.05 12.93 -6.58
C THR A 57 1.93 14.02 -7.17
N PRO A 58 1.46 14.79 -8.18
CA PRO A 58 2.23 15.92 -8.64
C PRO A 58 2.49 16.75 -7.39
N ALA A 59 3.78 16.98 -7.08
CA ALA A 59 4.20 17.80 -5.96
C ALA A 59 3.23 18.98 -5.84
N GLN A 60 2.79 19.32 -4.64
CA GLN A 60 2.02 20.53 -4.37
C GLN A 60 2.59 21.69 -5.22
N ALA A 61 2.06 21.90 -6.43
CA ALA A 61 2.54 22.90 -7.38
C ALA A 61 1.98 24.27 -6.98
N LYS A 62 1.89 24.47 -5.67
CA LYS A 62 1.30 25.59 -4.97
C LYS A 62 2.02 25.78 -3.63
N ALA A 63 3.33 25.93 -3.71
CA ALA A 63 4.11 26.71 -2.76
C ALA A 63 5.17 27.45 -3.59
N VAL A 64 5.10 28.73 -3.91
CA VAL A 64 4.16 29.81 -3.61
C VAL A 64 4.23 30.71 -4.86
N ALA A 65 3.08 31.06 -5.45
CA ALA A 65 3.03 32.28 -6.25
C ALA A 65 3.17 33.45 -5.26
N ALA A 66 4.39 33.94 -5.07
CA ALA A 66 4.73 35.21 -4.44
C ALA A 66 6.04 35.70 -5.04
#